data_AF-A0A8W8LL87-F1
#
_entry.id   AF-A0A8W8LL87-F1
#
_cell.length_a   1.000
_cell.length_b   1.000
_cell.length_c   1.000
_cell.angle_alpha   90.00
_cell.angle_beta   90.00
_cell.angle_gamma   90.00
#
_symmetry.space_group_name_H-M   'P 1'
#
loop_
_entity.id
_entity.type
_entity.pdbx_description
1 polymer ?
#
loop_
_entity_poly.entity_id
_entity_poly.type
_entity_poly.pdbx_seq_one_letter_code
_entity_poly.pdbx_strand_id
1 'polypeptide(L)'
;MKSGGVLGWTLGKHRPVSTARRTIMSKRVYKTIFWSILFSLLAICWISSSGNLGFNYQYYVGSWSPLKQSEYQERGSNNYRMDDPSRCPMLRHNIFQSANPFQLHRQAILVHKCKTNRLSKSASNGSSFTQKLNNNIALYDPMGFLYCRIQKVGSTFLQKTIRNVFADLKFTAPRGNAMLANRSKDFIDCLSKTSKFMFVREPYGRALSGYVDKLFAPNPFYWSSAGRFIIKTIRGLKASPLSLKCGHDVTFPEFMKYVIQAQKTLTHRDRHFYPMYEHCFPCDIKYDFIGKMETFRDDVSHILDVFNSTFSRGMTFENFEKESDLQIASSHINRLFSFKGQTLQCEPFHRSFQRVWRDLQIRGVLPIDTKMPFILEKMNTINQTHVTDVVTRIIQNVQNRTKLKEQRLEAKIEAFSQLSADIIKEYRELYRLDFELFDYPTLPDFVKIAISTPPKHLKYFDIF
;
A
#
# COMPACT_ATOMS: atom_id res chain seq x y z
N MET A 1 19.96 -25.38 -60.85
CA MET A 1 21.14 -25.45 -61.74
C MET A 1 20.95 -24.36 -62.80
N LYS A 2 21.80 -23.36 -63.05
CA LYS A 2 23.18 -23.04 -62.67
C LYS A 2 23.29 -21.51 -62.53
N SER A 3 24.18 -21.05 -61.65
CA SER A 3 25.19 -19.99 -61.84
C SER A 3 25.36 -19.14 -60.59
N GLY A 4 26.62 -18.95 -60.18
CA GLY A 4 27.00 -18.06 -59.08
C GLY A 4 28.26 -18.51 -58.33
N GLY A 5 29.43 -18.46 -58.97
CA GLY A 5 30.72 -18.35 -58.27
C GLY A 5 30.83 -16.95 -57.65
N VAL A 6 31.17 -16.76 -56.37
CA VAL A 6 32.41 -17.03 -55.62
C VAL A 6 33.37 -15.82 -55.60
N LEU A 7 33.68 -15.44 -54.36
CA LEU A 7 34.88 -14.77 -53.81
C LEU A 7 35.06 -13.24 -53.91
N GLY A 8 35.38 -12.65 -52.75
CA GLY A 8 36.20 -11.44 -52.67
C GLY A 8 35.98 -10.58 -51.41
N TRP A 9 36.57 -10.97 -50.28
CA TRP A 9 36.71 -10.12 -49.09
C TRP A 9 37.79 -9.04 -49.29
N THR A 10 37.62 -7.86 -48.70
CA THR A 10 38.65 -7.19 -47.86
C THR A 10 38.14 -5.89 -47.21
N LEU A 11 38.53 -5.73 -45.95
CA LEU A 11 38.30 -4.58 -45.05
C LEU A 11 39.44 -3.55 -45.18
N GLY A 12 39.15 -2.25 -45.03
CA GLY A 12 40.22 -1.26 -44.84
C GLY A 12 39.85 0.22 -44.72
N LYS A 13 39.56 0.67 -43.49
CA LYS A 13 39.98 1.93 -42.81
C LYS A 13 39.56 3.35 -43.30
N HIS A 14 38.97 4.06 -42.30
CA HIS A 14 39.12 5.48 -41.87
C HIS A 14 38.70 6.70 -42.74
N ARG A 15 37.89 7.57 -42.07
CA ARG A 15 37.35 8.92 -42.43
C ARG A 15 38.45 10.01 -42.55
N PRO A 16 38.25 11.17 -43.24
CA PRO A 16 37.52 12.35 -42.67
C PRO A 16 36.80 13.35 -43.62
N VAL A 17 35.73 13.98 -43.07
CA VAL A 17 35.33 15.42 -43.07
C VAL A 17 34.79 16.18 -44.32
N SER A 18 33.56 16.70 -44.10
CA SER A 18 32.88 17.95 -44.56
C SER A 18 32.43 18.18 -46.00
N THR A 19 31.12 18.43 -46.15
CA THR A 19 30.59 19.60 -46.89
C THR A 19 29.19 19.91 -46.38
N ALA A 20 28.98 21.18 -45.98
CA ALA A 20 27.73 21.71 -45.46
C ALA A 20 26.72 21.99 -46.58
N ARG A 21 25.47 21.55 -46.43
CA ARG A 21 24.32 22.09 -47.19
C ARG A 21 23.43 22.90 -46.27
N ARG A 22 23.38 24.21 -46.49
CA ARG A 22 22.36 25.11 -45.92
C ARG A 22 21.01 24.74 -46.52
N THR A 23 20.05 24.36 -45.68
CA THR A 23 18.64 24.25 -46.07
C THR A 23 17.91 25.49 -45.57
N ILE A 24 17.43 26.31 -46.50
CA ILE A 24 16.63 27.50 -46.19
C ILE A 24 15.21 27.02 -45.85
N MET A 25 14.80 27.19 -44.59
CA MET A 25 13.44 26.88 -44.15
C MET A 25 12.45 27.96 -44.64
N SER A 26 11.28 27.53 -45.15
CA SER A 26 10.28 28.45 -45.70
C SER A 26 9.59 29.28 -44.61
N LYS A 27 9.13 30.49 -44.97
CA LYS A 27 8.42 31.45 -44.10
C LYS A 27 7.20 30.86 -43.37
N ARG A 28 6.62 29.74 -43.85
CA ARG A 28 5.54 29.03 -43.16
C ARG A 28 6.01 28.35 -41.88
N VAL A 29 7.22 27.81 -41.84
CA VAL A 29 7.74 27.12 -40.65
C VAL A 29 8.16 28.11 -39.57
N TYR A 30 8.64 29.29 -39.95
CA TYR A 30 8.89 30.39 -38.99
C TYR A 30 7.61 30.82 -38.28
N LYS A 31 6.47 30.92 -38.98
CA LYS A 31 5.17 31.21 -38.34
C LYS A 31 4.78 30.11 -37.35
N THR A 32 4.91 28.83 -37.71
CA THR A 32 4.52 27.73 -36.82
C THR A 32 5.41 27.65 -35.57
N ILE A 33 6.73 27.87 -35.69
CA ILE A 33 7.64 27.88 -34.54
C ILE A 33 7.40 29.12 -33.66
N PHE A 34 7.13 30.28 -34.27
CA PHE A 34 6.83 31.51 -33.52
C PHE A 34 5.54 31.39 -32.69
N TRP A 35 4.47 30.78 -33.25
CA TRP A 35 3.24 30.52 -32.51
C TRP A 35 3.41 29.46 -31.40
N SER A 36 4.24 28.43 -31.60
CA SER A 36 4.53 27.42 -30.57
C SER A 36 5.34 27.97 -29.40
N ILE A 37 6.28 28.89 -29.66
CA ILE A 37 7.05 29.57 -28.60
C ILE A 37 6.17 30.59 -27.87
N LEU A 38 5.31 31.32 -28.58
CA LEU A 38 4.37 32.27 -27.96
C LEU A 38 3.34 31.55 -27.05
N PHE A 39 2.82 30.39 -27.46
CA PHE A 39 1.94 29.55 -26.64
C PHE A 39 2.66 28.98 -25.40
N SER A 40 3.95 28.63 -25.54
CA SER A 40 4.74 28.11 -24.42
C SER A 40 5.07 29.20 -23.39
N LEU A 41 5.32 30.43 -23.84
CA LEU A 41 5.58 31.57 -22.95
C LEU A 41 4.30 32.08 -22.25
N LEU A 42 3.14 32.02 -22.92
CA LEU A 42 1.85 32.33 -22.30
C LEU A 42 1.42 31.27 -21.28
N ALA A 43 1.75 29.99 -21.51
CA ALA A 43 1.51 28.92 -20.53
C ALA A 43 2.39 29.07 -19.27
N ILE A 44 3.62 29.57 -19.41
CA ILE A 44 4.52 29.84 -18.27
C ILE A 44 4.05 31.06 -17.46
N CYS A 45 3.47 32.09 -18.10
CA CYS A 45 2.86 33.23 -17.40
C CYS A 45 1.55 32.90 -16.67
N TRP A 46 0.83 31.83 -17.06
CA TRP A 46 -0.38 31.40 -16.36
C TRP A 46 -0.08 30.60 -15.08
N ILE A 47 1.09 29.96 -15.02
CA ILE A 47 1.54 29.17 -13.85
C ILE A 47 2.07 30.07 -12.72
N SER A 48 2.50 31.31 -13.02
CA SER A 48 3.01 32.27 -12.03
C SER A 48 1.96 33.22 -11.45
N SER A 49 0.68 33.10 -11.81
CA SER A 49 -0.41 33.96 -11.29
C SER A 49 -1.59 33.24 -10.66
N SER A 50 -1.54 31.90 -10.53
CA SER A 50 -2.55 31.12 -9.80
C SER A 50 -2.00 30.67 -8.44
N GLY A 51 -1.89 31.63 -7.53
CA GLY A 51 -1.66 31.37 -6.11
C GLY A 51 -2.83 30.61 -5.46
N ASN A 52 -2.49 29.76 -4.49
CA ASN A 52 -3.37 29.19 -3.47
C ASN A 52 -4.63 28.45 -3.95
N LEU A 53 -4.46 27.20 -4.40
CA LEU A 53 -5.46 26.15 -4.18
C LEU A 53 -5.10 25.37 -2.91
N GLY A 54 -5.42 25.98 -1.77
CA GLY A 54 -5.47 25.30 -0.48
C GLY A 54 -6.59 24.26 -0.52
N PHE A 55 -6.23 22.98 -0.48
CA PHE A 55 -7.18 21.90 -0.30
C PHE A 55 -7.72 21.93 1.14
N ASN A 56 -8.86 22.61 1.33
CA ASN A 56 -9.66 22.50 2.55
C ASN A 56 -10.30 21.11 2.60
N TYR A 57 -9.68 20.20 3.36
CA TYR A 57 -10.36 19.00 3.85
C TYR A 57 -11.31 19.38 4.97
N GLN A 58 -12.55 19.72 4.62
CA GLN A 58 -13.62 19.88 5.60
C GLN A 58 -14.14 18.48 5.95
N TYR A 59 -13.69 17.93 7.07
CA TYR A 59 -14.15 16.65 7.60
C TYR A 59 -15.44 16.85 8.39
N TYR A 60 -16.45 16.03 8.08
CA TYR A 60 -17.59 15.81 8.95
C TYR A 60 -17.11 15.19 10.26
N VAL A 61 -17.22 15.95 11.34
CA VAL A 61 -17.02 15.48 12.71
C VAL A 61 -18.27 14.68 13.08
N GLY A 62 -18.16 13.36 13.13
CA GLY A 62 -19.13 12.54 13.86
C GLY A 62 -19.09 12.96 15.32
N SER A 63 -20.26 13.22 15.90
CA SER A 63 -20.44 13.65 17.28
C SER A 63 -19.87 12.63 18.26
N TRP A 64 -18.71 12.93 18.83
CA TRP A 64 -18.18 12.26 20.02
C TRP A 64 -18.26 13.27 21.17
N SER A 65 -19.05 12.92 22.18
CA SER A 65 -19.24 13.72 23.39
C SER A 65 -17.90 13.87 24.13
N PRO A 66 -17.40 15.11 24.35
CA PRO A 66 -16.23 15.34 25.18
C PRO A 66 -16.59 15.08 26.65
N LEU A 67 -15.79 14.25 27.33
CA LEU A 67 -15.76 14.27 28.80
C LEU A 67 -15.31 15.66 29.26
N LYS A 68 -15.97 16.17 30.31
CA LYS A 68 -15.86 17.55 30.82
C LYS A 68 -14.41 17.96 31.07
N GLN A 69 -14.13 19.19 30.65
CA GLN A 69 -12.81 19.82 30.50
C GLN A 69 -12.26 20.44 31.81
N SER A 70 -12.77 20.07 32.99
CA SER A 70 -12.54 20.86 34.22
C SER A 70 -11.76 20.16 35.34
N GLU A 71 -11.04 19.07 35.09
CA GLU A 71 -10.25 18.39 36.14
C GLU A 71 -8.86 17.88 35.70
N TYR A 72 -8.38 18.30 34.52
CA TYR A 72 -7.12 17.82 33.93
C TYR A 72 -5.95 18.82 33.98
N GLN A 73 -5.97 19.75 34.94
CA GLN A 73 -4.96 20.81 35.01
C GLN A 73 -3.83 20.62 36.03
N GLU A 74 -3.78 19.51 36.79
CA GLU A 74 -2.72 19.35 37.81
C GLU A 74 -1.84 18.09 37.72
N ARG A 75 -1.99 17.21 36.72
CA ARG A 75 -1.02 16.10 36.51
C ARG A 75 -0.68 15.89 35.03
N GLY A 76 0.14 16.79 34.49
CA GLY A 76 0.68 16.65 33.13
C GLY A 76 1.81 17.61 32.77
N SER A 77 2.28 18.43 33.73
CA SER A 77 3.40 19.35 33.51
C SER A 77 4.73 18.65 33.76
N ASN A 78 5.11 17.74 32.86
CA ASN A 78 6.53 17.52 32.61
C ASN A 78 6.90 18.39 31.40
N ASN A 79 7.52 19.54 31.70
CA ASN A 79 8.16 20.41 30.72
C ASN A 79 9.19 19.61 29.91
N TYR A 80 8.79 19.09 28.75
CA TYR A 80 9.73 18.63 27.72
C TYR A 80 10.40 19.87 27.12
N ARG A 81 11.40 20.41 27.82
CA ARG A 81 12.31 21.43 27.26
C ARG A 81 12.96 20.85 26.00
N MET A 82 12.66 21.49 24.87
CA MET A 82 13.24 21.17 23.57
C MET A 82 14.64 21.78 23.49
N ASP A 83 15.62 21.13 24.10
CA ASP A 83 17.02 21.48 23.89
C ASP A 83 17.49 20.81 22.59
N ASP A 84 17.76 21.64 21.57
CA ASP A 84 18.36 21.32 20.26
C ASP A 84 17.46 20.54 19.25
N PRO A 85 17.04 21.16 18.12
CA PRO A 85 16.32 20.49 17.03
C PRO A 85 17.08 19.35 16.35
N SER A 86 18.39 19.24 16.55
CA SER A 86 19.26 18.22 15.96
C SER A 86 19.46 16.98 16.83
N ARG A 87 19.05 17.00 18.10
CA ARG A 87 19.34 15.93 19.06
C ARG A 87 18.11 15.05 19.32
N CYS A 88 18.28 13.73 19.32
CA CYS A 88 17.19 12.81 19.62
C CYS A 88 16.75 12.93 21.08
N PRO A 89 15.53 13.43 21.41
CA PRO A 89 15.23 13.83 22.78
C PRO A 89 14.90 12.67 23.73
N MET A 90 14.65 11.43 23.25
CA MET A 90 13.73 10.53 23.95
C MET A 90 14.25 9.15 24.44
N LEU A 91 13.78 8.84 25.66
CA LEU A 91 13.59 7.61 26.45
C LEU A 91 14.34 6.31 26.05
N ARG A 92 15.16 5.80 26.98
CA ARG A 92 15.88 4.51 26.88
C ARG A 92 15.02 3.27 27.12
N HIS A 93 13.80 3.42 27.64
CA HIS A 93 12.95 2.28 27.98
C HIS A 93 12.08 1.86 26.80
N ASN A 94 12.15 0.58 26.44
CA ASN A 94 11.27 -0.02 25.44
C ASN A 94 9.83 -0.01 25.96
N ILE A 95 8.99 0.87 25.42
CA ILE A 95 7.58 1.00 25.84
C ILE A 95 6.74 -0.20 25.38
N PHE A 96 7.19 -0.95 24.37
CA PHE A 96 6.53 -2.16 23.89
C PHE A 96 7.09 -3.44 24.53
N GLN A 97 7.84 -3.31 25.63
CA GLN A 97 8.34 -4.48 26.34
C GLN A 97 7.16 -5.32 26.84
N SER A 98 7.07 -6.54 26.29
CA SER A 98 5.96 -7.45 26.57
C SER A 98 6.51 -8.76 27.11
N ALA A 99 6.00 -9.21 28.26
CA ALA A 99 6.23 -10.57 28.75
C ALA A 99 5.39 -11.61 27.99
N ASN A 100 4.62 -11.19 26.98
CA ASN A 100 3.77 -12.06 26.18
C ASN A 100 4.62 -13.11 25.43
N PRO A 101 4.40 -14.41 25.67
CA PRO A 101 5.16 -15.48 25.01
C PRO A 101 5.12 -15.43 23.48
N PHE A 102 4.00 -14.99 22.89
CA PHE A 102 3.87 -14.87 21.43
C PHE A 102 4.80 -13.79 20.86
N GLN A 103 4.96 -12.66 21.54
CA GLN A 103 5.87 -11.59 21.09
C GLN A 103 7.33 -11.99 21.24
N LEU A 104 7.70 -12.59 22.39
CA LEU A 104 9.04 -13.13 22.61
C LEU A 104 9.40 -14.17 21.55
N HIS A 105 8.46 -15.06 21.21
CA HIS A 105 8.64 -16.05 20.16
C HIS A 105 8.84 -15.43 18.77
N ARG A 106 8.02 -14.45 18.37
CA ARG A 106 8.16 -13.74 17.08
C ARG A 106 9.54 -13.08 16.94
N GLN A 107 10.01 -12.42 17.99
CA GLN A 107 11.33 -11.80 18.01
C GLN A 107 12.46 -12.83 17.94
N ALA A 108 12.36 -13.91 18.72
CA ALA A 108 13.35 -14.97 18.73
C ALA A 108 13.48 -15.65 17.36
N ILE A 109 12.34 -15.97 16.70
CA ILE A 109 12.34 -16.52 15.34
C ILE A 109 13.00 -15.54 14.36
N LEU A 110 12.60 -14.27 14.38
CA LEU A 110 13.16 -13.28 13.46
C LEU A 110 14.69 -13.23 13.59
N VAL A 111 15.20 -13.08 14.82
CA VAL A 111 16.64 -13.04 15.10
C VAL A 111 17.33 -14.33 14.63
N HIS A 112 16.76 -15.49 14.95
CA HIS A 112 17.30 -16.77 14.55
C HIS A 112 17.37 -16.90 13.02
N LYS A 113 16.27 -16.61 12.32
CA LYS A 113 16.18 -16.75 10.86
C LYS A 113 17.01 -15.70 10.11
N CYS A 114 17.18 -14.49 10.65
CA CYS A 114 18.13 -13.50 10.12
C CYS A 114 19.57 -14.02 10.18
N LYS A 115 19.98 -14.65 11.30
CA LYS A 115 21.31 -15.27 11.43
C LYS A 115 21.49 -16.44 10.48
N THR A 116 20.52 -17.36 10.43
CA THR A 116 20.56 -18.56 9.58
C THR A 116 20.63 -18.21 8.10
N ASN A 117 19.88 -17.20 7.66
CA ASN A 117 19.92 -16.70 6.28
C ASN A 117 21.11 -15.75 6.01
N ARG A 118 22.00 -15.51 6.99
CA ARG A 118 23.18 -14.63 6.89
C ARG A 118 22.85 -13.20 6.43
N LEU A 119 21.67 -12.70 6.80
CA LEU A 119 21.17 -11.38 6.36
C LEU A 119 21.77 -10.22 7.17
N SER A 120 22.24 -10.48 8.39
CA SER A 120 22.71 -9.46 9.35
C SER A 120 24.11 -8.88 9.06
N LYS A 121 24.59 -8.90 7.82
CA LYS A 121 26.00 -8.58 7.46
C LYS A 121 26.22 -7.22 6.77
N SER A 122 25.25 -6.30 6.76
CA SER A 122 25.42 -4.99 6.11
C SER A 122 25.64 -3.80 7.06
N ALA A 123 25.60 -3.99 8.37
CA ALA A 123 25.82 -2.91 9.34
C ALA A 123 27.29 -2.48 9.50
N SER A 124 28.25 -3.18 8.87
CA SER A 124 29.67 -2.83 8.92
C SER A 124 30.05 -1.58 8.10
N ASN A 125 29.15 -1.05 7.28
CA ASN A 125 29.29 0.26 6.63
C ASN A 125 28.02 1.11 6.89
N GLY A 126 28.02 1.91 7.96
CA GLY A 126 26.88 2.75 8.36
C GLY A 126 26.35 3.71 7.26
N SER A 127 27.16 4.05 6.26
CA SER A 127 26.76 4.81 5.08
C SER A 127 25.80 4.03 4.16
N SER A 128 26.00 2.71 4.01
CA SER A 128 25.18 1.84 3.15
C SER A 128 23.80 1.56 3.76
N PHE A 129 23.72 1.38 5.08
CA PHE A 129 22.45 1.13 5.77
C PHE A 129 21.51 2.35 5.73
N THR A 130 22.04 3.55 6.01
CA THR A 130 21.26 4.81 5.94
C THR A 130 20.72 5.06 4.52
N GLN A 131 21.42 4.58 3.49
CA GLN A 131 20.95 4.67 2.11
C GLN A 131 19.74 3.77 1.81
N LYS A 132 19.67 2.60 2.47
CA LYS A 132 18.57 1.62 2.32
C LYS A 132 17.28 2.05 3.01
N LEU A 133 17.38 2.85 4.07
CA LEU A 133 16.20 3.35 4.79
C LEU A 133 15.25 4.08 3.84
N ASN A 134 13.97 3.78 3.98
CA ASN A 134 12.93 4.28 3.10
C ASN A 134 11.82 4.97 3.90
N ASN A 135 11.04 5.78 3.20
CA ASN A 135 9.97 6.58 3.80
C ASN A 135 8.79 5.74 4.33
N ASN A 136 8.86 4.40 4.44
CA ASN A 136 7.85 3.61 5.15
C ASN A 136 8.06 3.68 6.67
N ILE A 137 9.26 4.03 7.12
CA ILE A 137 9.58 4.21 8.53
C ILE A 137 9.09 5.59 8.97
N ALA A 138 8.24 5.64 10.00
CA ALA A 138 7.77 6.88 10.60
C ALA A 138 8.26 6.97 12.04
N LEU A 139 9.07 7.98 12.34
CA LEU A 139 9.54 8.30 13.68
C LEU A 139 8.59 9.31 14.32
N TYR A 140 8.00 8.93 15.44
CA TYR A 140 7.09 9.76 16.23
C TYR A 140 7.86 10.45 17.37
N ASP A 141 8.49 11.57 17.04
CA ASP A 141 9.19 12.46 17.98
C ASP A 141 8.21 13.56 18.45
N PRO A 142 8.11 13.87 19.76
CA PRO A 142 8.89 13.39 20.91
C PRO A 142 8.28 12.21 21.68
N MET A 143 7.48 11.35 21.06
CA MET A 143 6.90 10.18 21.77
C MET A 143 7.91 9.03 21.91
N GLY A 144 9.04 9.10 21.21
CA GLY A 144 10.14 8.13 21.38
C GLY A 144 9.85 6.75 20.77
N PHE A 145 8.90 6.65 19.83
CA PHE A 145 8.63 5.40 19.12
C PHE A 145 8.66 5.54 17.60
N LEU A 146 8.86 4.42 16.92
CA LEU A 146 8.92 4.31 15.48
C LEU A 146 7.97 3.21 15.00
N TYR A 147 7.23 3.54 13.95
CA TYR A 147 6.34 2.61 13.28
C TYR A 147 6.80 2.37 11.84
N CYS A 148 7.09 1.11 11.49
CA CYS A 148 7.37 0.75 10.10
C CYS A 148 6.11 0.31 9.36
N ARG A 149 5.75 1.09 8.33
CA ARG A 149 4.48 1.02 7.60
C ARG A 149 4.55 0.11 6.39
N ILE A 150 4.69 -1.20 6.63
CA ILE A 150 4.59 -2.20 5.57
C ILE A 150 3.24 -2.05 4.87
N GLN A 151 3.21 -2.24 3.55
CA GLN A 151 1.96 -2.15 2.80
C GLN A 151 1.15 -3.44 2.93
N LYS A 152 -0.19 -3.29 2.99
CA LYS A 152 -1.18 -4.40 3.04
C LYS A 152 -1.23 -5.23 4.33
N VAL A 153 -0.67 -4.69 5.41
CA VAL A 153 -0.65 -5.28 6.77
C VAL A 153 -1.49 -4.47 7.79
N GLY A 154 -2.55 -3.79 7.35
CA GLY A 154 -3.34 -2.90 8.22
C GLY A 154 -2.71 -1.52 8.47
N SER A 155 -1.68 -1.14 7.71
CA SER A 155 -0.91 0.08 7.99
C SER A 155 -1.67 1.38 7.78
N THR A 156 -2.64 1.44 6.87
CA THR A 156 -3.52 2.62 6.73
C THR A 156 -4.39 2.82 7.96
N PHE A 157 -4.92 1.73 8.53
CA PHE A 157 -5.70 1.75 9.76
C PHE A 157 -4.83 2.25 10.91
N LEU A 158 -3.68 1.62 11.16
CA LEU A 158 -2.75 2.01 12.22
C LEU A 158 -2.30 3.47 12.10
N GLN A 159 -1.98 3.95 10.90
CA GLN A 159 -1.63 5.36 10.70
C GLN A 159 -2.76 6.32 11.09
N LYS A 160 -4.01 6.00 10.72
CA LYS A 160 -5.18 6.81 11.09
C LYS A 160 -5.41 6.76 12.60
N THR A 161 -5.33 5.57 13.19
CA THR A 161 -5.44 5.39 14.64
C THR A 161 -4.38 6.21 15.36
N ILE A 162 -3.09 6.06 15.06
CA ILE A 162 -1.99 6.83 15.67
C ILE A 162 -2.18 8.33 15.47
N ARG A 163 -2.61 8.78 14.30
CA ARG A 163 -2.92 10.20 14.07
C ARG A 163 -4.03 10.71 14.99
N ASN A 164 -5.10 9.92 15.16
CA ASN A 164 -6.21 10.27 16.03
C ASN A 164 -5.78 10.25 17.51
N VAL A 165 -4.98 9.25 17.90
CA VAL A 165 -4.39 9.12 19.24
C VAL A 165 -3.68 10.40 19.66
N PHE A 166 -2.91 10.97 18.74
CA PHE A 166 -2.04 12.11 18.98
C PHE A 166 -2.47 13.38 18.22
N ALA A 167 -3.77 13.55 17.96
CA ALA A 167 -4.28 14.66 17.14
C ALA A 167 -4.09 16.04 17.78
N ASP A 168 -4.13 16.09 19.12
CA ASP A 168 -3.83 17.25 19.97
C ASP A 168 -2.36 17.67 19.92
N LEU A 169 -1.47 16.73 19.58
CA LEU A 169 -0.04 16.96 19.52
C LEU A 169 0.35 17.42 18.10
N LYS A 170 0.46 18.74 17.91
CA LYS A 170 0.74 19.41 16.62
C LYS A 170 2.02 18.96 15.89
N PHE A 171 2.88 18.12 16.48
CA PHE A 171 4.25 17.85 16.00
C PHE A 171 4.65 16.37 15.87
N THR A 172 3.72 15.42 15.85
CA THR A 172 4.06 14.01 16.13
C THR A 172 4.81 13.21 15.08
N ALA A 173 5.26 13.80 13.98
CA ALA A 173 6.00 13.12 12.91
C ALA A 173 6.81 14.03 11.96
N PRO A 174 6.58 15.36 11.85
CA PRO A 174 7.30 16.20 10.90
C PRO A 174 8.83 16.13 11.05
N ARG A 175 9.35 16.15 12.29
CA ARG A 175 10.80 16.05 12.54
C ARG A 175 11.36 14.70 12.13
N GLY A 176 10.76 13.61 12.59
CA GLY A 176 11.23 12.26 12.25
C GLY A 176 11.24 12.00 10.74
N ASN A 177 10.21 12.46 10.02
CA ASN A 177 10.15 12.37 8.56
C ASN A 177 11.19 13.28 7.88
N ALA A 178 11.44 14.48 8.40
CA ALA A 178 12.49 15.38 7.91
C ALA A 178 13.89 14.81 8.13
N MET A 179 14.17 14.22 9.30
CA MET A 179 15.46 13.57 9.61
C MET A 179 15.74 12.39 8.68
N LEU A 180 14.72 11.56 8.41
CA LEU A 180 14.80 10.45 7.47
C LEU A 180 15.01 10.93 6.03
N ALA A 181 14.24 11.94 5.59
CA ALA A 181 14.37 12.53 4.26
C ALA A 181 15.75 13.15 4.02
N ASN A 182 16.30 13.82 5.04
CA ASN A 182 17.63 14.41 5.01
C ASN A 182 18.75 13.38 5.23
N ARG A 183 18.40 12.10 5.44
CA ARG A 183 19.35 11.02 5.79
C ARG A 183 20.30 11.43 6.92
N SER A 184 19.79 12.17 7.90
CA SER A 184 20.64 12.69 8.98
C SER A 184 21.27 11.53 9.74
N LYS A 185 22.54 11.68 10.13
CA LYS A 185 23.20 10.77 11.08
C LYS A 185 22.39 10.67 12.39
N ASP A 186 21.68 11.74 12.75
CA ASP A 186 20.81 11.81 13.93
C ASP A 186 19.63 10.84 13.84
N PHE A 187 19.18 10.48 12.63
CA PHE A 187 18.14 9.47 12.47
C PHE A 187 18.64 8.09 12.93
N ILE A 188 19.90 7.74 12.66
CA ILE A 188 20.49 6.47 13.11
C ILE A 188 20.65 6.46 14.63
N ASP A 189 21.04 7.60 15.22
CA ASP A 189 21.08 7.76 16.67
C ASP A 189 19.68 7.57 17.28
N CYS A 190 18.65 8.23 16.73
CA CYS A 190 17.26 8.01 17.14
C CYS A 190 16.77 6.58 16.93
N LEU A 191 17.17 5.93 15.84
CA LEU A 191 16.81 4.55 15.57
C LEU A 191 17.33 3.65 16.70
N SER A 192 18.54 3.87 17.22
CA SER A 192 19.03 3.06 18.34
C SER A 192 18.28 3.29 19.66
N LYS A 193 17.66 4.46 19.84
CA LYS A 193 17.06 4.91 21.12
C LYS A 193 15.53 4.76 21.19
N THR A 194 14.86 4.61 20.06
CA THR A 194 13.39 4.58 19.98
C THR A 194 12.81 3.18 20.16
N SER A 195 11.60 3.09 20.71
CA SER A 195 10.84 1.83 20.72
C SER A 195 10.25 1.57 19.33
N LYS A 196 10.38 0.37 18.78
CA LYS A 196 10.03 0.10 17.37
C LYS A 196 8.98 -0.98 17.24
N PHE A 197 7.97 -0.74 16.42
CA PHE A 197 7.04 -1.79 16.06
C PHE A 197 6.75 -1.84 14.56
N MET A 198 6.35 -3.01 14.12
CA MET A 198 5.88 -3.27 12.76
C MET A 198 4.76 -4.31 12.77
N PHE A 199 4.02 -4.37 11.67
CA PHE A 199 3.02 -5.41 11.44
C PHE A 199 3.35 -6.18 10.17
N VAL A 200 3.04 -7.47 10.16
CA VAL A 200 3.23 -8.39 9.02
C VAL A 200 1.95 -9.14 8.70
N ARG A 201 1.93 -9.84 7.57
CA ARG A 201 0.77 -10.62 7.10
C ARG A 201 1.24 -11.83 6.31
N GLU A 202 0.49 -12.92 6.39
CA GLU A 202 0.70 -14.09 5.56
C GLU A 202 0.84 -13.69 4.06
N PRO A 203 1.95 -14.02 3.38
CA PRO A 203 2.30 -13.48 2.06
C PRO A 203 1.25 -13.68 0.95
N TYR A 204 0.55 -14.81 0.88
CA TYR A 204 -0.50 -15.04 -0.13
C TYR A 204 -1.71 -14.14 0.14
N GLY A 205 -2.18 -14.09 1.39
CA GLY A 205 -3.24 -13.18 1.81
C GLY A 205 -2.90 -11.70 1.58
N ARG A 206 -1.61 -11.35 1.68
CA ARG A 206 -1.09 -10.02 1.39
C ARG A 206 -1.13 -9.69 -0.10
N ALA A 207 -0.75 -10.63 -0.98
CA ALA A 207 -0.86 -10.46 -2.43
C ALA A 207 -2.32 -10.23 -2.87
N LEU A 208 -3.26 -11.03 -2.35
CA LEU A 208 -4.68 -10.87 -2.67
C LEU A 208 -5.21 -9.51 -2.20
N SER A 209 -4.86 -9.08 -0.99
CA SER A 209 -5.19 -7.74 -0.48
C SER A 209 -4.65 -6.62 -1.38
N GLY A 210 -3.44 -6.82 -1.92
CA GLY A 210 -2.82 -5.96 -2.91
C GLY A 210 -3.66 -5.82 -4.18
N TYR A 211 -3.96 -6.95 -4.82
CA TYR A 211 -4.78 -7.01 -6.03
C TYR A 211 -6.16 -6.38 -5.83
N VAL A 212 -6.86 -6.80 -4.77
CA VAL A 212 -8.24 -6.39 -4.50
C VAL A 212 -8.33 -4.87 -4.28
N ASP A 213 -7.39 -4.29 -3.51
CA ASP A 213 -7.35 -2.83 -3.31
C ASP A 213 -6.93 -2.03 -4.55
N LYS A 214 -5.95 -2.54 -5.31
CA LYS A 214 -5.26 -1.74 -6.33
C LYS A 214 -5.79 -1.90 -7.74
N LEU A 215 -6.20 -3.10 -8.12
CA LEU A 215 -6.53 -3.43 -9.52
C LEU A 215 -7.96 -3.90 -9.68
N PHE A 216 -8.51 -4.64 -8.72
CA PHE A 216 -9.91 -5.08 -8.78
C PHE A 216 -10.89 -3.92 -8.51
N ALA A 217 -10.72 -3.25 -7.36
CA ALA A 217 -11.56 -2.13 -6.99
C ALA A 217 -11.20 -0.88 -7.81
N PRO A 218 -12.17 0.04 -8.07
CA PRO A 218 -11.96 1.19 -8.95
C PRO A 218 -10.83 2.08 -8.47
N ASN A 219 -9.77 2.15 -9.28
CA ASN A 219 -8.56 2.88 -8.97
C ASN A 219 -7.85 3.31 -10.28
N PRO A 220 -8.25 4.45 -10.88
CA PRO A 220 -7.76 4.86 -12.19
C PRO A 220 -6.24 5.06 -12.21
N PHE A 221 -5.62 5.47 -11.08
CA PHE A 221 -4.16 5.61 -10.99
C PHE A 221 -3.44 4.28 -11.19
N TYR A 222 -3.94 3.21 -10.59
CA TYR A 222 -3.35 1.88 -10.71
C TYR A 222 -3.71 1.21 -12.03
N TRP A 223 -4.93 1.41 -12.52
CA TRP A 223 -5.36 0.96 -13.83
C TRP A 223 -4.49 1.56 -14.94
N SER A 224 -4.27 2.88 -14.92
CA SER A 224 -3.48 3.58 -15.94
C SER A 224 -1.98 3.33 -15.86
N SER A 225 -1.47 2.84 -14.72
CA SER A 225 -0.06 2.52 -14.53
C SER A 225 0.16 1.00 -14.59
N ALA A 226 0.13 0.32 -13.44
CA ALA A 226 0.34 -1.12 -13.34
C ALA A 226 -0.64 -1.90 -14.24
N GLY A 227 -1.91 -1.53 -14.26
CA GLY A 227 -2.94 -2.22 -15.06
C GLY A 227 -2.58 -2.26 -16.55
N ARG A 228 -2.34 -1.10 -17.16
CA ARG A 228 -1.94 -1.00 -18.58
C ARG A 228 -0.63 -1.71 -18.86
N PHE A 229 0.35 -1.62 -17.95
CA PHE A 229 1.61 -2.35 -18.08
C PHE A 229 1.36 -3.85 -18.15
N ILE A 230 0.58 -4.39 -17.21
CA ILE A 230 0.20 -5.81 -17.13
C ILE A 230 -0.52 -6.25 -18.41
N ILE A 231 -1.53 -5.50 -18.86
CA ILE A 231 -2.25 -5.82 -20.10
C ILE A 231 -1.30 -5.87 -21.29
N LYS A 232 -0.44 -4.85 -21.43
CA LYS A 232 0.51 -4.77 -22.55
C LYS A 232 1.52 -5.91 -22.53
N THR A 233 2.07 -6.27 -21.38
CA THR A 233 3.14 -7.28 -21.28
C THR A 233 2.60 -8.70 -21.31
N ILE A 234 1.43 -8.96 -20.72
CA ILE A 234 0.89 -10.32 -20.57
C ILE A 234 -0.04 -10.70 -21.72
N ARG A 235 -0.95 -9.80 -22.13
CA ARG A 235 -1.90 -10.07 -23.23
C ARG A 235 -1.33 -9.69 -24.60
N GLY A 236 -0.51 -8.65 -24.66
CA GLY A 236 0.13 -8.19 -25.90
C GLY A 236 -0.90 -7.90 -27.01
N LEU A 237 -0.71 -8.48 -28.19
CA LEU A 237 -1.60 -8.32 -29.36
C LEU A 237 -3.02 -8.87 -29.14
N LYS A 238 -3.24 -9.71 -28.11
CA LYS A 238 -4.57 -10.26 -27.78
C LYS A 238 -5.42 -9.28 -26.95
N ALA A 239 -4.87 -8.17 -26.50
CA ALA A 239 -5.59 -7.20 -25.70
C ALA A 239 -6.54 -6.34 -26.54
N SER A 240 -7.75 -6.09 -26.02
CA SER A 240 -8.66 -5.13 -26.66
C SER A 240 -8.08 -3.71 -26.60
N PRO A 241 -8.45 -2.82 -27.55
CA PRO A 241 -8.06 -1.41 -27.49
C PRO A 241 -8.45 -0.73 -26.17
N LEU A 242 -9.63 -1.08 -25.63
CA LEU A 242 -10.10 -0.56 -24.34
C LEU A 242 -9.21 -1.05 -23.19
N SER A 243 -8.87 -2.34 -23.14
CA SER A 243 -7.98 -2.91 -22.11
C SER A 243 -6.59 -2.25 -22.17
N LEU A 244 -6.03 -2.01 -23.36
CA LEU A 244 -4.73 -1.33 -23.52
C LEU A 244 -4.77 0.15 -23.09
N LYS A 245 -5.90 0.81 -23.33
CA LYS A 245 -6.13 2.21 -22.92
C LYS A 245 -6.31 2.32 -21.40
N CYS A 246 -7.06 1.40 -20.80
CA CYS A 246 -7.56 1.55 -19.44
C CYS A 246 -6.84 0.70 -18.40
N GLY A 247 -6.49 -0.56 -18.69
CA GLY A 247 -5.88 -1.46 -17.69
C GLY A 247 -6.80 -1.84 -16.52
N HIS A 248 -8.10 -1.56 -16.64
CA HIS A 248 -9.14 -1.76 -15.61
C HIS A 248 -9.60 -3.21 -15.42
N ASP A 249 -9.22 -4.09 -16.34
CA ASP A 249 -9.73 -5.46 -16.46
C ASP A 249 -8.63 -6.51 -16.23
N VAL A 250 -7.57 -6.16 -15.50
CA VAL A 250 -6.52 -7.10 -15.07
C VAL A 250 -7.12 -8.17 -14.15
N THR A 251 -6.83 -9.43 -14.45
CA THR A 251 -7.24 -10.58 -13.64
C THR A 251 -6.22 -10.91 -12.54
N PHE A 252 -6.63 -11.71 -11.56
CA PHE A 252 -5.72 -12.13 -10.48
C PHE A 252 -4.52 -12.96 -10.98
N PRO A 253 -4.67 -13.92 -11.92
CA PRO A 253 -3.52 -14.62 -12.50
C PRO A 253 -2.52 -13.70 -13.21
N GLU A 254 -3.01 -12.69 -13.93
CA GLU A 254 -2.16 -11.71 -14.61
C GLU A 254 -1.41 -10.82 -13.61
N PHE A 255 -2.10 -10.39 -12.56
CA PHE A 255 -1.46 -9.69 -11.46
C PHE A 255 -0.33 -10.51 -10.81
N MET A 256 -0.56 -11.79 -10.52
CA MET A 256 0.46 -12.65 -9.90
C MET A 256 1.69 -12.84 -10.80
N LYS A 257 1.47 -13.05 -12.12
CA LYS A 257 2.56 -13.09 -13.10
C LYS A 257 3.37 -11.79 -13.11
N TYR A 258 2.70 -10.65 -13.03
CA TYR A 258 3.37 -9.35 -12.94
C TYR A 258 4.20 -9.20 -11.67
N VAL A 259 3.67 -9.57 -10.50
CA VAL A 259 4.41 -9.48 -9.23
C VAL A 259 5.69 -10.31 -9.29
N ILE A 260 5.59 -11.54 -9.82
CA ILE A 260 6.74 -12.43 -10.04
C ILE A 260 7.75 -11.80 -11.00
N GLN A 261 7.30 -11.33 -12.16
CA GLN A 261 8.19 -10.74 -13.17
C GLN A 261 8.88 -9.46 -12.66
N ALA A 262 8.14 -8.59 -11.98
CA ALA A 262 8.68 -7.37 -11.40
C ALA A 262 9.74 -7.67 -10.33
N GLN A 263 9.50 -8.68 -9.48
CA GLN A 263 10.48 -9.10 -8.48
C GLN A 263 11.71 -9.76 -9.09
N LYS A 264 11.56 -10.60 -10.13
CA LYS A 264 12.68 -11.24 -10.84
C LYS A 264 13.56 -10.23 -11.59
N THR A 265 12.95 -9.27 -12.27
CA THR A 265 13.66 -8.30 -13.12
C THR A 265 14.12 -7.06 -12.38
N LEU A 266 13.62 -6.86 -11.15
CA LEU A 266 13.78 -5.63 -10.37
C LEU A 266 13.27 -4.36 -11.08
N THR A 267 12.40 -4.50 -12.08
CA THR A 267 11.83 -3.40 -12.87
C THR A 267 10.33 -3.29 -12.64
N HIS A 268 9.77 -2.09 -12.77
CA HIS A 268 8.33 -1.83 -12.60
C HIS A 268 7.72 -2.37 -11.30
N ARG A 269 8.52 -2.49 -10.24
CA ARG A 269 8.03 -2.97 -8.94
C ARG A 269 7.15 -1.90 -8.31
N ASP A 270 6.06 -2.31 -7.67
CA ASP A 270 5.22 -1.44 -6.84
C ASP A 270 5.38 -1.81 -5.37
N ARG A 271 5.58 -0.79 -4.52
CA ARG A 271 5.80 -0.96 -3.08
C ARG A 271 4.69 -1.74 -2.36
N HIS A 272 3.47 -1.81 -2.88
CA HIS A 272 2.39 -2.59 -2.26
C HIS A 272 2.58 -4.10 -2.44
N PHE A 273 3.50 -4.50 -3.31
CA PHE A 273 3.83 -5.89 -3.65
C PHE A 273 5.34 -6.17 -3.48
N TYR A 274 6.05 -5.44 -2.63
CA TYR A 274 7.43 -5.80 -2.29
C TYR A 274 7.42 -6.91 -1.24
N PRO A 275 8.44 -7.75 -1.10
CA PRO A 275 8.60 -8.55 0.11
C PRO A 275 8.64 -7.66 1.37
N MET A 276 8.00 -8.11 2.44
CA MET A 276 7.94 -7.42 3.73
C MET A 276 9.33 -7.20 4.34
N TYR A 277 10.25 -8.15 4.15
CA TYR A 277 11.62 -8.02 4.65
C TYR A 277 12.36 -6.82 4.01
N GLU A 278 12.05 -6.47 2.75
CA GLU A 278 12.63 -5.31 2.06
C GLU A 278 12.00 -3.98 2.48
N HIS A 279 10.78 -3.99 3.02
CA HIS A 279 10.11 -2.77 3.44
C HIS A 279 10.74 -2.13 4.66
N CYS A 280 11.15 -2.96 5.61
CA CYS A 280 11.41 -2.55 6.99
C CYS A 280 12.73 -3.09 7.54
N PHE A 281 13.50 -3.83 6.73
CA PHE A 281 14.82 -4.36 7.06
C PHE A 281 14.89 -4.98 8.46
N PRO A 282 14.03 -5.97 8.80
CA PRO A 282 13.90 -6.49 10.16
C PRO A 282 15.14 -7.26 10.65
N CYS A 283 16.10 -7.56 9.76
CA CYS A 283 17.39 -8.13 10.12
C CYS A 283 18.47 -7.07 10.43
N ASP A 284 18.25 -5.82 10.03
CA ASP A 284 19.12 -4.68 10.31
C ASP A 284 18.53 -3.77 11.42
N ILE A 285 17.20 -3.78 11.60
CA ILE A 285 16.48 -3.00 12.60
C ILE A 285 15.91 -3.94 13.67
N LYS A 286 16.31 -3.72 14.93
CA LYS A 286 15.75 -4.45 16.08
C LYS A 286 14.35 -3.91 16.42
N TYR A 287 13.32 -4.63 15.99
CA TYR A 287 11.92 -4.34 16.34
C TYR A 287 11.56 -4.89 17.73
N ASP A 288 10.97 -4.03 18.54
CA ASP A 288 10.55 -4.30 19.91
C ASP A 288 9.14 -4.92 19.99
N PHE A 289 8.35 -4.82 18.93
CA PHE A 289 7.06 -5.50 18.78
C PHE A 289 6.77 -5.85 17.32
N ILE A 290 6.28 -7.06 17.08
CA ILE A 290 5.91 -7.55 15.74
C ILE A 290 4.46 -8.02 15.78
N GLY A 291 3.56 -7.18 15.27
CA GLY A 291 2.14 -7.55 15.11
C GLY A 291 1.92 -8.43 13.87
N LYS A 292 0.91 -9.28 13.89
CA LYS A 292 0.48 -10.09 12.74
C LYS A 292 -0.95 -9.74 12.37
N MET A 293 -1.27 -9.73 11.08
CA MET A 293 -2.65 -9.55 10.61
C MET A 293 -3.60 -10.66 11.09
N GLU A 294 -3.06 -11.84 11.37
CA GLU A 294 -3.80 -13.00 11.85
C GLU A 294 -4.25 -12.81 13.32
N THR A 295 -3.52 -12.00 14.09
CA THR A 295 -3.81 -11.61 15.49
C THR A 295 -4.02 -10.09 15.62
N PHE A 296 -4.50 -9.45 14.55
CA PHE A 296 -4.47 -7.98 14.42
C PHE A 296 -5.19 -7.26 15.54
N ARG A 297 -6.36 -7.74 15.95
CA ARG A 297 -7.15 -7.12 17.03
C ARG A 297 -6.35 -7.09 18.33
N ASP A 298 -5.85 -8.24 18.77
CA ASP A 298 -5.14 -8.36 20.05
C ASP A 298 -3.82 -7.57 20.02
N ASP A 299 -3.10 -7.63 18.91
CA ASP A 299 -1.86 -6.88 18.74
C ASP A 299 -2.10 -5.36 18.71
N VAL A 300 -3.18 -4.88 18.09
CA VAL A 300 -3.51 -3.44 18.12
C VAL A 300 -3.99 -3.01 19.50
N SER A 301 -4.83 -3.80 20.18
CA SER A 301 -5.28 -3.49 21.54
C SER A 301 -4.08 -3.33 22.47
N HIS A 302 -3.09 -4.23 22.40
CA HIS A 302 -1.87 -4.10 23.18
C HIS A 302 -1.09 -2.80 22.91
N ILE A 303 -0.98 -2.39 21.64
CA ILE A 303 -0.34 -1.11 21.28
C ILE A 303 -1.11 0.08 21.88
N LEU A 304 -2.44 0.04 21.88
CA LEU A 304 -3.24 1.09 22.50
C LEU A 304 -3.10 1.12 24.02
N ASP A 305 -3.05 -0.04 24.68
CA ASP A 305 -2.83 -0.12 26.13
C ASP A 305 -1.47 0.47 26.51
N VAL A 306 -0.43 0.19 25.71
CA VAL A 306 0.89 0.82 25.86
C VAL A 306 0.81 2.34 25.68
N PHE A 307 0.09 2.82 24.67
CA PHE A 307 -0.08 4.26 24.46
C PHE A 307 -0.88 4.93 25.58
N ASN A 308 -1.90 4.26 26.10
CA ASN A 308 -2.72 4.75 27.20
C ASN A 308 -1.90 4.87 28.48
N SER A 309 -1.17 3.82 28.85
CA SER A 309 -0.33 3.79 30.06
C SER A 309 0.90 4.70 29.97
N THR A 310 1.55 4.77 28.81
CA THR A 310 2.78 5.56 28.63
C THR A 310 2.51 7.04 28.42
N PHE A 311 1.48 7.37 27.64
CA PHE A 311 1.22 8.76 27.20
C PHE A 311 -0.08 9.32 27.76
N SER A 312 -0.68 8.67 28.77
CA SER A 312 -1.95 9.04 29.38
C SER A 312 -3.06 9.28 28.34
N ARG A 313 -3.12 8.38 27.35
CA ARG A 313 -4.13 8.40 26.31
C ARG A 313 -5.35 7.62 26.82
N GLY A 314 -6.56 8.12 26.55
CA GLY A 314 -7.80 7.54 27.06
C GLY A 314 -8.55 6.74 26.00
N MET A 315 -7.88 5.84 25.29
CA MET A 315 -8.42 5.27 24.06
C MET A 315 -8.88 3.84 24.21
N THR A 316 -10.08 3.59 23.76
CA THR A 316 -10.65 2.25 23.64
C THR A 316 -11.44 2.17 22.34
N PHE A 317 -11.49 0.99 21.75
CA PHE A 317 -12.49 0.68 20.74
C PHE A 317 -13.74 0.18 21.47
N GLU A 318 -14.91 0.77 21.19
CA GLU A 318 -16.17 0.21 21.66
C GLU A 318 -16.42 -1.13 20.97
N ASN A 319 -16.14 -1.19 19.67
CA ASN A 319 -16.19 -2.41 18.89
C ASN A 319 -15.16 -2.35 17.75
N PHE A 320 -13.96 -2.88 18.03
CA PHE A 320 -12.82 -2.86 17.11
C PHE A 320 -13.20 -3.29 15.70
N GLU A 321 -13.92 -4.41 15.58
CA GLU A 321 -14.23 -4.98 14.29
C GLU A 321 -15.25 -4.12 13.53
N LYS A 322 -16.30 -3.59 14.19
CA LYS A 322 -17.26 -2.67 13.54
C LYS A 322 -16.58 -1.38 13.10
N GLU A 323 -15.76 -0.78 13.96
CA GLU A 323 -15.08 0.47 13.66
C GLU A 323 -14.08 0.32 12.50
N SER A 324 -13.34 -0.80 12.48
CA SER A 324 -12.47 -1.16 11.36
C SER A 324 -13.26 -1.32 10.05
N ASP A 325 -14.38 -2.04 10.08
CA ASP A 325 -15.23 -2.26 8.92
C ASP A 325 -15.81 -0.95 8.37
N LEU A 326 -16.30 -0.08 9.26
CA LEU A 326 -16.82 1.24 8.88
C LEU A 326 -15.73 2.11 8.24
N GLN A 327 -14.51 2.08 8.78
CA GLN A 327 -13.39 2.83 8.22
C GLN A 327 -13.00 2.34 6.81
N ILE A 328 -13.02 1.02 6.59
CA ILE A 328 -12.78 0.41 5.27
C ILE A 328 -13.89 0.83 4.30
N ALA A 329 -15.15 0.64 4.68
CA ALA A 329 -16.31 0.98 3.86
C ALA A 329 -16.32 2.45 3.45
N SER A 330 -16.19 3.36 4.43
CA SER A 330 -16.14 4.81 4.18
C SER A 330 -15.01 5.18 3.22
N SER A 331 -13.81 4.62 3.40
CA SER A 331 -12.66 4.91 2.53
C SER A 331 -12.88 4.45 1.08
N HIS A 332 -13.52 3.30 0.88
CA HIS A 332 -13.75 2.73 -0.44
C HIS A 332 -14.93 3.38 -1.18
N ILE A 333 -16.00 3.71 -0.46
CA ILE A 333 -17.10 4.51 -0.97
C ILE A 333 -16.61 5.90 -1.36
N ASN A 334 -15.83 6.57 -0.51
CA ASN A 334 -15.26 7.87 -0.86
C ASN A 334 -14.42 7.81 -2.15
N ARG A 335 -13.63 6.75 -2.33
CA ARG A 335 -12.82 6.53 -3.54
C ARG A 335 -13.69 6.34 -4.79
N LEU A 336 -14.80 5.60 -4.68
CA LEU A 336 -15.76 5.40 -5.78
C LEU A 336 -16.26 6.74 -6.34
N PHE A 337 -16.72 7.62 -5.47
CA PHE A 337 -17.27 8.92 -5.86
C PHE A 337 -16.17 9.90 -6.28
N SER A 338 -15.05 9.95 -5.56
CA SER A 338 -13.91 10.83 -5.88
C SER A 338 -13.30 10.53 -7.24
N PHE A 339 -13.35 9.29 -7.70
CA PHE A 339 -12.79 8.86 -8.99
C PHE A 339 -13.81 8.69 -10.11
N LYS A 340 -15.08 9.04 -9.87
CA LYS A 340 -16.18 8.86 -10.84
C LYS A 340 -15.85 9.41 -12.22
N GLY A 341 -15.29 10.62 -12.30
CA GLY A 341 -14.95 11.25 -13.58
C GLY A 341 -13.89 10.48 -14.39
N GLN A 342 -12.87 9.94 -13.72
CA GLN A 342 -11.79 9.20 -14.37
C GLN A 342 -12.21 7.78 -14.74
N THR A 343 -12.96 7.08 -13.87
CA THR A 343 -13.36 5.69 -14.11
C THR A 343 -14.38 5.56 -15.23
N LEU A 344 -15.23 6.57 -15.44
CA LEU A 344 -16.21 6.63 -16.54
C LEU A 344 -15.59 6.54 -17.94
N GLN A 345 -14.30 6.86 -18.08
CA GLN A 345 -13.58 6.70 -19.36
C GLN A 345 -13.26 5.24 -19.71
N CYS A 346 -13.41 4.33 -18.74
CA CYS A 346 -13.02 2.93 -18.82
C CYS A 346 -14.19 1.98 -18.61
N GLU A 347 -15.09 2.30 -17.69
CA GLU A 347 -16.29 1.50 -17.44
C GLU A 347 -17.43 2.38 -16.92
N PRO A 348 -18.70 2.00 -17.15
CA PRO A 348 -19.84 2.73 -16.61
C PRO A 348 -19.87 2.68 -15.08
N PHE A 349 -20.40 3.74 -14.46
CA PHE A 349 -20.36 3.91 -13.00
C PHE A 349 -20.96 2.73 -12.21
N HIS A 350 -22.01 2.08 -12.73
CA HIS A 350 -22.61 0.92 -12.08
C HIS A 350 -21.63 -0.26 -11.94
N ARG A 351 -20.73 -0.48 -12.91
CA ARG A 351 -19.69 -1.51 -12.81
C ARG A 351 -18.65 -1.17 -11.75
N SER A 352 -18.26 0.10 -11.66
CA SER A 352 -17.37 0.56 -10.58
C SER A 352 -18.03 0.38 -9.20
N PHE A 353 -19.33 0.64 -9.09
CA PHE A 353 -20.07 0.38 -7.86
C PHE A 353 -20.09 -1.12 -7.53
N GLN A 354 -20.45 -1.98 -8.49
CA GLN A 354 -20.44 -3.44 -8.29
C GLN A 354 -19.07 -3.96 -7.83
N ARG A 355 -17.96 -3.43 -8.38
CA ARG A 355 -16.60 -3.73 -7.92
C ARG A 355 -16.38 -3.34 -6.47
N VAL A 356 -16.82 -2.15 -6.05
CA VAL A 356 -16.70 -1.69 -4.64
C VAL A 356 -17.55 -2.55 -3.72
N TRP A 357 -18.79 -2.86 -4.12
CA TRP A 357 -19.66 -3.75 -3.35
C TRP A 357 -19.00 -5.12 -3.14
N ARG A 358 -18.50 -5.72 -4.23
CA ARG A 358 -17.82 -7.00 -4.18
C ARG A 358 -16.51 -6.95 -3.40
N ASP A 359 -15.74 -5.88 -3.51
CA ASP A 359 -14.52 -5.65 -2.73
C ASP A 359 -14.82 -5.65 -1.22
N LEU A 360 -15.91 -5.01 -0.78
CA LEU A 360 -16.34 -5.07 0.62
C LEU A 360 -16.78 -6.48 1.06
N GLN A 361 -17.41 -7.24 0.16
CA GLN A 361 -17.75 -8.65 0.43
C GLN A 361 -16.51 -9.54 0.52
N ILE A 362 -15.56 -9.44 -0.42
CA ILE A 362 -14.28 -10.17 -0.40
C ILE A 362 -13.51 -9.90 0.90
N ARG A 363 -13.59 -8.66 1.42
CA ARG A 363 -12.93 -8.24 2.67
C ARG A 363 -13.64 -8.71 3.93
N GLY A 364 -14.81 -9.33 3.84
CA GLY A 364 -15.61 -9.69 5.02
C GLY A 364 -16.28 -8.49 5.71
N VAL A 365 -16.41 -7.35 5.03
CA VAL A 365 -17.10 -6.16 5.59
C VAL A 365 -18.60 -6.27 5.39
N LEU A 366 -19.03 -6.76 4.22
CA LEU A 366 -20.42 -7.06 3.90
C LEU A 366 -20.62 -8.57 3.76
N PRO A 367 -21.75 -9.13 4.23
CA PRO A 367 -22.08 -10.51 3.92
C PRO A 367 -22.19 -10.74 2.40
N ILE A 368 -21.71 -11.89 1.94
CA ILE A 368 -21.71 -12.24 0.51
C ILE A 368 -23.11 -12.32 -0.10
N ASP A 369 -24.12 -12.66 0.69
CA ASP A 369 -25.51 -12.78 0.25
C ASP A 369 -26.25 -11.44 0.21
N THR A 370 -25.65 -10.37 0.75
CA THR A 370 -26.26 -9.03 0.71
C THR A 370 -26.21 -8.48 -0.71
N LYS A 371 -27.37 -8.45 -1.37
CA LYS A 371 -27.53 -7.82 -2.69
C LYS A 371 -27.38 -6.31 -2.58
N MET A 372 -26.76 -5.70 -3.59
CA MET A 372 -26.65 -4.25 -3.69
C MET A 372 -28.05 -3.64 -3.90
N PRO A 373 -28.57 -2.84 -2.95
CA PRO A 373 -29.98 -2.39 -2.94
C PRO A 373 -30.21 -1.15 -3.82
N PHE A 374 -29.49 -1.04 -4.94
CA PHE A 374 -29.53 0.13 -5.82
C PHE A 374 -29.88 -0.31 -7.24
N ILE A 375 -30.91 0.33 -7.81
CA ILE A 375 -31.42 0.04 -9.15
C ILE A 375 -30.54 0.74 -10.20
N LEU A 376 -30.21 0.05 -11.29
CA LEU A 376 -29.32 0.53 -12.35
C LEU A 376 -29.73 1.90 -12.91
N GLU A 377 -31.03 2.13 -13.12
CA GLU A 377 -31.56 3.39 -13.66
C GLU A 377 -31.28 4.61 -12.77
N LYS A 378 -31.18 4.41 -11.45
CA LYS A 378 -30.93 5.49 -10.47
C LYS A 378 -29.45 5.63 -10.10
N MET A 379 -28.54 4.86 -10.72
CA MET A 379 -27.12 4.87 -10.38
C MET A 379 -26.43 6.19 -10.67
N ASN A 380 -26.90 6.97 -11.64
CA ASN A 380 -26.25 8.23 -11.99
C ASN A 380 -26.55 9.36 -11.01
N THR A 381 -27.68 9.30 -10.31
CA THR A 381 -28.18 10.32 -9.36
C THR A 381 -27.90 9.96 -7.90
N ILE A 382 -27.34 8.78 -7.63
CA ILE A 382 -27.06 8.34 -6.26
C ILE A 382 -25.97 9.22 -5.62
N ASN A 383 -26.21 9.59 -4.36
CA ASN A 383 -25.27 10.42 -3.60
C ASN A 383 -24.40 9.57 -2.66
N GLN A 384 -23.23 10.08 -2.31
CA GLN A 384 -22.25 9.38 -1.47
C GLN A 384 -22.79 9.09 -0.06
N THR A 385 -23.43 10.07 0.57
CA THR A 385 -23.96 9.98 1.94
C THR A 385 -24.96 8.82 2.08
N HIS A 386 -25.91 8.73 1.15
CA HIS A 386 -26.91 7.67 1.11
C HIS A 386 -26.27 6.27 0.98
N VAL A 387 -25.25 6.13 0.14
CA VAL A 387 -24.51 4.86 0.03
C VAL A 387 -23.81 4.53 1.34
N THR A 388 -23.15 5.53 1.96
CA THR A 388 -22.51 5.37 3.26
C THR A 388 -23.51 4.96 4.34
N ASP A 389 -24.69 5.56 4.41
CA ASP A 389 -25.72 5.26 5.41
C ASP A 389 -26.28 3.85 5.26
N VAL A 390 -26.54 3.42 4.02
CA VAL A 390 -26.99 2.05 3.72
C VAL A 390 -25.93 1.03 4.16
N VAL A 391 -24.68 1.25 3.78
CA VAL A 391 -23.57 0.33 4.12
C VAL A 391 -23.31 0.31 5.63
N THR A 392 -23.35 1.47 6.30
CA THR A 392 -23.23 1.57 7.76
C THR A 392 -24.31 0.77 8.48
N ARG A 393 -25.58 0.91 8.07
CA ARG A 393 -26.68 0.11 8.66
C ARG A 393 -26.47 -1.39 8.48
N ILE A 394 -25.99 -1.83 7.32
CA ILE A 394 -25.68 -3.25 7.10
C ILE A 394 -24.59 -3.71 8.08
N ILE A 395 -23.46 -3.00 8.15
CA ILE A 395 -22.33 -3.32 9.03
C ILE A 395 -22.76 -3.37 10.50
N GLN A 396 -23.58 -2.43 10.94
CA GLN A 396 -24.07 -2.37 12.33
C GLN A 396 -24.96 -3.57 12.68
N ASN A 397 -25.73 -4.09 11.72
CA ASN A 397 -26.67 -5.20 11.87
C ASN A 397 -26.06 -6.58 11.64
N VAL A 398 -24.78 -6.68 11.25
CA VAL A 398 -24.11 -7.97 11.11
C VAL A 398 -23.99 -8.66 12.47
N GLN A 399 -24.67 -9.80 12.62
CA GLN A 399 -24.61 -10.65 13.81
C GLN A 399 -23.57 -11.77 13.66
N ASN A 400 -23.61 -12.51 12.54
CA ASN A 400 -22.77 -13.69 12.34
C ASN A 400 -21.41 -13.32 11.70
N ARG A 401 -20.45 -12.96 12.56
CA ARG A 401 -19.07 -12.65 12.16
C ARG A 401 -18.29 -13.88 11.70
N THR A 402 -18.65 -15.08 12.14
CA THR A 402 -17.99 -16.33 11.72
C THR A 402 -18.14 -16.56 10.22
N LYS A 403 -19.35 -16.36 9.67
CA LYS A 403 -19.60 -16.41 8.22
C LYS A 403 -18.75 -15.40 7.44
N LEU A 404 -18.50 -14.21 7.99
CA LEU A 404 -17.59 -13.23 7.38
C LEU A 404 -16.13 -13.71 7.37
N LYS A 405 -15.71 -14.52 8.35
CA LYS A 405 -14.38 -15.14 8.34
C LYS A 405 -14.30 -16.24 7.27
N GLU A 406 -15.33 -17.07 7.18
CA GLU A 406 -15.46 -18.15 6.19
C GLU A 406 -15.46 -17.59 4.75
N GLN A 407 -16.27 -16.58 4.45
CA GLN A 407 -16.31 -16.00 3.09
C GLN A 407 -14.96 -15.39 2.66
N ARG A 408 -14.17 -14.84 3.61
CA ARG A 408 -12.82 -14.35 3.31
C ARG A 408 -11.88 -15.49 2.96
N LEU A 409 -12.06 -16.66 3.59
CA LEU A 409 -11.32 -17.87 3.27
C LEU A 409 -11.73 -18.41 1.91
N GLU A 410 -13.03 -18.49 1.62
CA GLU A 410 -13.55 -18.88 0.30
C GLU A 410 -13.00 -17.99 -0.82
N ALA A 411 -13.03 -16.67 -0.65
CA ALA A 411 -12.49 -15.73 -1.63
C ALA A 411 -10.97 -15.92 -1.84
N LYS A 412 -10.21 -16.28 -0.80
CA LYS A 412 -8.80 -16.64 -0.96
C LYS A 412 -8.66 -17.92 -1.80
N ILE A 413 -9.38 -18.97 -1.44
CA ILE A 413 -9.32 -20.25 -2.15
C ILE A 413 -9.64 -20.04 -3.63
N GLU A 414 -10.73 -19.34 -3.94
CA GLU A 414 -11.14 -19.04 -5.32
C GLU A 414 -10.12 -18.19 -6.09
N ALA A 415 -9.47 -17.22 -5.46
CA ALA A 415 -8.43 -16.45 -6.11
C ALA A 415 -7.25 -17.35 -6.49
N PHE A 416 -6.76 -18.13 -5.54
CA PHE A 416 -5.55 -18.95 -5.73
C PHE A 416 -5.79 -20.18 -6.60
N SER A 417 -7.02 -20.66 -6.72
CA SER A 417 -7.37 -21.78 -7.60
C SER A 417 -7.31 -21.43 -9.09
N GLN A 418 -7.24 -20.12 -9.41
CA GLN A 418 -7.02 -19.64 -10.77
C GLN A 418 -5.54 -19.69 -11.20
N LEU A 419 -4.62 -20.02 -10.29
CA LEU A 419 -3.18 -20.02 -10.56
C LEU A 419 -2.68 -21.42 -10.91
N SER A 420 -1.71 -21.50 -11.81
CA SER A 420 -0.98 -22.74 -12.05
C SER A 420 -0.04 -23.06 -10.86
N ALA A 421 0.30 -24.34 -10.71
CA ALA A 421 1.27 -24.78 -9.72
C ALA A 421 2.62 -24.06 -9.85
N ASP A 422 3.04 -23.74 -11.08
CA ASP A 422 4.28 -23.00 -11.35
C ASP A 422 4.24 -21.57 -10.79
N ILE A 423 3.13 -20.84 -10.97
CA ILE A 423 2.99 -19.48 -10.42
C ILE A 423 3.10 -19.52 -8.89
N ILE A 424 2.46 -20.51 -8.25
CA ILE A 424 2.49 -20.66 -6.79
C ILE A 424 3.92 -20.99 -6.32
N LYS A 425 4.60 -21.93 -6.99
CA LYS A 425 5.99 -22.30 -6.70
C LYS A 425 6.94 -21.11 -6.84
N GLU A 426 6.84 -20.36 -7.93
CA GLU A 426 7.69 -19.20 -8.18
C GLU A 426 7.45 -18.06 -7.18
N TYR A 427 6.18 -17.76 -6.87
CA TYR A 427 5.85 -16.75 -5.85
C TYR A 427 6.41 -17.15 -4.48
N ARG A 428 6.25 -18.41 -4.09
CA ARG A 428 6.77 -18.95 -2.83
C ARG A 428 8.29 -18.79 -2.72
N GLU A 429 9.02 -19.07 -3.79
CA GLU A 429 10.49 -18.94 -3.79
C GLU A 429 10.93 -17.47 -3.69
N LEU A 430 10.31 -16.58 -4.49
CA LEU A 430 10.64 -15.15 -4.47
C LEU A 430 10.33 -14.48 -3.12
N TYR A 431 9.33 -14.99 -2.39
CA TYR A 431 8.92 -14.48 -1.08
C TYR A 431 9.40 -15.35 0.08
N ARG A 432 10.31 -16.31 -0.15
CA ARG A 432 10.78 -17.28 0.86
C ARG A 432 11.18 -16.62 2.19
N LEU A 433 11.88 -15.50 2.13
CA LEU A 433 12.31 -14.77 3.33
C LEU A 433 11.13 -14.22 4.15
N ASP A 434 10.04 -13.78 3.53
CA ASP A 434 8.86 -13.35 4.28
C ASP A 434 8.22 -14.53 5.03
N PHE A 435 8.20 -15.72 4.42
CA PHE A 435 7.67 -16.91 5.10
C PHE A 435 8.54 -17.31 6.29
N GLU A 436 9.86 -17.35 6.10
CA GLU A 436 10.77 -17.81 7.15
C GLU A 436 10.93 -16.80 8.29
N LEU A 437 11.15 -15.52 7.98
CA LEU A 437 11.45 -14.49 8.99
C LEU A 437 10.26 -14.22 9.90
N PHE A 438 9.04 -14.45 9.42
CA PHE A 438 7.81 -14.16 10.15
C PHE A 438 7.01 -15.40 10.52
N ASP A 439 7.60 -16.59 10.40
CA ASP A 439 6.98 -17.87 10.78
C ASP A 439 5.60 -18.07 10.14
N TYR A 440 5.58 -18.07 8.81
CA TYR A 440 4.40 -18.40 8.03
C TYR A 440 4.62 -19.73 7.28
N PRO A 441 3.58 -20.58 7.18
CA PRO A 441 3.66 -21.77 6.34
C PRO A 441 3.85 -21.37 4.88
N THR A 442 4.81 -21.99 4.20
CA THR A 442 5.11 -21.72 2.79
C THR A 442 4.02 -22.22 1.83
N LEU A 443 3.19 -23.15 2.31
CA LEU A 443 2.00 -23.66 1.64
C LEU A 443 0.87 -23.83 2.68
N PRO A 444 0.13 -22.75 2.99
CA PRO A 444 -1.00 -22.82 3.93
C PRO A 444 -2.15 -23.67 3.35
N ASP A 445 -3.01 -24.20 4.20
CA ASP A 445 -4.04 -25.17 3.81
C ASP A 445 -5.00 -24.65 2.74
N PHE A 446 -5.35 -23.37 2.79
CA PHE A 446 -6.21 -22.77 1.76
C PHE A 446 -5.58 -22.79 0.36
N VAL A 447 -4.24 -22.70 0.26
CA VAL A 447 -3.53 -22.82 -1.02
C VAL A 447 -3.49 -24.27 -1.47
N LYS A 448 -3.32 -25.23 -0.54
CA LYS A 448 -3.40 -26.66 -0.85
C LYS A 448 -4.78 -27.01 -1.45
N ILE A 449 -5.85 -26.55 -0.79
CA ILE A 449 -7.24 -26.73 -1.25
C ILE A 449 -7.46 -26.09 -2.63
N ALA A 450 -6.95 -24.87 -2.82
CA ALA A 450 -7.07 -24.16 -4.08
C ALA A 450 -6.44 -24.92 -5.26
N ILE A 451 -5.32 -25.61 -5.03
CA ILE A 451 -4.64 -26.41 -6.06
C ILE A 451 -5.40 -27.71 -6.33
N SER A 452 -6.00 -28.34 -5.32
CA SER A 452 -6.66 -29.63 -5.46
C SER A 452 -8.06 -29.55 -6.08
N THR A 453 -8.76 -28.43 -5.93
CA THR A 453 -10.17 -28.32 -6.27
C THR A 453 -10.48 -26.99 -6.96
N PRO A 454 -10.12 -26.84 -8.25
CA PRO A 454 -10.42 -25.62 -8.98
C PRO A 454 -11.94 -25.45 -9.13
N PRO A 455 -12.50 -24.27 -8.80
CA PRO A 455 -13.92 -24.02 -8.88
C PRO A 455 -14.37 -23.96 -10.34
N LYS A 456 -15.55 -24.52 -10.64
CA LYS A 456 -16.16 -24.49 -11.98
C LYS A 456 -16.63 -23.07 -12.37
N HIS A 457 -16.98 -22.25 -11.38
CA HIS A 457 -17.46 -20.88 -11.54
C HIS A 457 -16.87 -20.00 -10.45
N LEU A 458 -16.55 -18.74 -10.77
CA LEU A 458 -16.02 -17.78 -9.82
C LEU A 458 -17.19 -17.02 -9.16
N LYS A 459 -17.35 -17.14 -7.85
CA LYS A 459 -18.37 -16.45 -7.06
C LYS A 459 -17.94 -15.02 -6.73
N TYR A 460 -16.65 -14.78 -6.49
CA TYR A 460 -16.10 -13.53 -5.95
C TYR A 460 -15.47 -12.64 -7.01
N PHE A 461 -14.78 -13.23 -7.99
CA PHE A 461 -13.99 -12.46 -8.97
C PHE A 461 -14.63 -12.37 -10.36
N ASP A 462 -15.72 -13.08 -10.60
CA ASP A 462 -16.56 -12.90 -11.79
C ASP A 462 -17.80 -12.08 -11.39
N ILE A 463 -17.84 -10.83 -11.85
CA ILE A 463 -18.88 -9.86 -11.50
C ILE A 463 -19.54 -9.23 -12.73
N PHE A 464 -19.28 -9.74 -13.93
CA PHE A 464 -19.75 -9.15 -15.19
C PHE A 464 -20.39 -10.13 -16.16
#